data_AF-B1IUL5-F1
#
_entry.id   AF-B1IUL5-F1
#
_cell.length_a   1.000
_cell.length_b   1.000
_cell.length_c   1.000
_cell.angle_alpha   90.00
_cell.angle_beta   90.00
_cell.angle_gamma   90.00
#
_symmetry.space_group_name_H-M   'P 1'
#
loop_
_entity.id
_entity.type
_entity.pdbx_description
1 polymer ?
#
loop_
_entity_poly.entity_id
_entity_poly.type
_entity_poly.pdbx_seq_one_letter_code
_entity_poly.pdbx_strand_id
1 'polypeptide(L)'
;MMITLRKLPLAVAVAAGVMSAQAMAVDFHGYARSGIGWTGSGGEQQCFQTTGAQSKYRLGNECETYAELKLGQEVWKEGDKSFYFDTNVAYSVAQQNDWEATDPAFREANVQGKNLIEWLPGSTIWAGKRFYQRHDVHMIDFYYWDISGPGAGLENIDVGFGKLSLAATRSSEAGGSSSFASNNIYDYTNETANDVFDVRLAQMEINPGGTLELGVDYGRANLRDNYRLVDGASKDGWLFTAEHTQSVLKGFNKFVVQYATDSMTSQGKGLSQGSGVAFDNEKFAYNINNNGHMLRILDHGAISMGDNWDMMYVGMYQDINWDNDNGTKWWTVGIRPMYKWTPIMSTVMEIGYDNVESQRTGDKNNQYKITLAQQWQAGDSIWSRPAIRVFATYAKWDEKWGYDYNGDSKVNPNYGKAVPADFNGGSFGRGDSDEWTFGAQMEIWW
;
A
#
# COMPACT_ATOMS: atom_id res chain seq x y z
N MET A 1 0.28 -73.28 -2.58
CA MET A 1 -1.05 -72.69 -2.84
C MET A 1 -0.85 -71.17 -2.81
N MET A 2 -0.42 -70.58 -3.95
CA MET A 2 -1.23 -69.70 -4.81
C MET A 2 -1.85 -68.54 -3.99
N ILE A 3 -1.41 -67.27 -4.10
CA ILE A 3 -1.63 -66.39 -5.26
C ILE A 3 -0.89 -65.04 -5.10
N THR A 4 -0.03 -64.77 -6.09
CA THR A 4 0.21 -63.51 -6.84
C THR A 4 0.88 -62.26 -6.23
N LEU A 5 2.07 -61.95 -6.77
CA LEU A 5 2.65 -60.62 -6.97
C LEU A 5 1.85 -59.79 -7.99
N ARG A 6 1.74 -58.46 -7.78
CA ARG A 6 1.30 -57.46 -8.77
C ARG A 6 2.37 -56.38 -9.00
N LYS A 7 2.93 -56.42 -10.23
CA LYS A 7 3.22 -55.30 -11.18
C LYS A 7 4.15 -54.12 -10.75
N LEU A 8 5.46 -54.26 -10.99
CA LEU A 8 6.29 -53.65 -12.09
C LEU A 8 5.78 -52.35 -12.80
N PRO A 9 6.66 -51.57 -13.50
CA PRO A 9 7.50 -50.43 -13.03
C PRO A 9 7.34 -49.18 -13.96
N LEU A 10 8.06 -48.07 -13.72
CA LEU A 10 8.71 -47.31 -14.82
C LEU A 10 9.79 -46.36 -14.32
N ALA A 11 11.03 -46.61 -14.75
CA ALA A 11 12.12 -45.65 -14.74
C ALA A 11 12.03 -44.80 -16.02
N VAL A 12 12.26 -43.49 -15.91
CA VAL A 12 12.68 -42.65 -17.03
C VAL A 12 13.84 -41.78 -16.55
N ALA A 13 15.05 -42.23 -16.87
CA ALA A 13 16.21 -41.36 -16.98
C ALA A 13 16.23 -40.83 -18.42
N VAL A 14 16.05 -39.52 -18.61
CA VAL A 14 16.30 -38.86 -19.90
C VAL A 14 17.73 -38.36 -19.89
N ALA A 15 18.58 -39.07 -20.63
CA ALA A 15 19.85 -38.58 -21.11
C ALA A 15 19.65 -37.82 -22.44
N ALA A 16 20.61 -36.95 -22.75
CA ALA A 16 20.95 -36.38 -24.05
C ALA A 16 20.13 -35.17 -24.54
N GLY A 17 20.84 -34.04 -24.66
CA GLY A 17 20.38 -32.87 -25.40
C GLY A 17 21.13 -31.60 -25.01
N VAL A 18 22.41 -31.49 -25.37
CA VAL A 18 23.09 -30.19 -25.43
C VAL A 18 22.40 -29.39 -26.55
N MET A 19 21.36 -28.65 -26.19
CA MET A 19 20.74 -27.62 -27.02
C MET A 19 21.15 -26.28 -26.43
N SER A 20 22.39 -25.89 -26.72
CA SER A 20 22.84 -24.51 -26.64
C SER A 20 21.98 -23.64 -27.58
N ALA A 21 21.38 -22.57 -27.05
CA ALA A 21 20.79 -21.39 -27.73
C ALA A 21 19.26 -21.22 -27.65
N GLN A 22 18.77 -20.69 -26.53
CA GLN A 22 18.14 -19.36 -26.50
C GLN A 22 18.64 -18.69 -25.21
N ALA A 23 19.25 -17.50 -25.31
CA ALA A 23 19.53 -16.70 -24.12
C ALA A 23 18.17 -16.35 -23.50
N MET A 24 17.78 -17.06 -22.44
CA MET A 24 16.62 -16.70 -21.62
C MET A 24 17.00 -15.38 -20.96
N ALA A 25 16.61 -14.26 -21.57
CA ALA A 25 16.78 -12.95 -20.96
C ALA A 25 15.87 -12.91 -19.74
N VAL A 26 16.46 -12.74 -18.56
CA VAL A 26 15.71 -12.47 -17.34
C VAL A 26 15.09 -11.09 -17.48
N ASP A 27 13.81 -10.97 -17.17
CA ASP A 27 13.14 -9.67 -17.08
C ASP A 27 13.59 -9.01 -15.78
N PHE A 28 14.26 -7.86 -15.91
CA PHE A 28 14.69 -7.07 -14.77
C PHE A 28 13.81 -5.83 -14.68
N HIS A 29 13.00 -5.77 -13.63
CA HIS A 29 12.07 -4.68 -13.34
C HIS A 29 12.27 -4.15 -11.92
N GLY A 30 11.69 -3.00 -11.62
CA GLY A 30 11.73 -2.52 -10.24
C GLY A 30 11.31 -1.07 -10.04
N TYR A 31 11.55 -0.63 -8.82
CA TYR A 31 11.40 0.74 -8.38
C TYR A 31 12.60 1.10 -7.50
N ALA A 32 13.10 2.33 -7.58
CA ALA A 32 14.06 2.84 -6.61
C ALA A 32 13.93 4.36 -6.41
N ARG A 33 14.17 4.79 -5.17
CA ARG A 33 14.46 6.18 -4.79
C ARG A 33 15.63 6.21 -3.83
N SER A 34 16.44 7.25 -3.91
CA SER A 34 17.57 7.52 -3.03
C SER A 34 17.92 9.00 -3.15
N GLY A 35 18.66 9.54 -2.19
CA GLY A 35 19.07 10.93 -2.26
C GLY A 35 19.92 11.37 -1.09
N ILE A 36 20.15 12.66 -1.05
CA ILE A 36 20.80 13.37 0.04
C ILE A 36 20.07 14.69 0.25
N GLY A 37 19.90 15.09 1.50
CA GLY A 37 19.27 16.35 1.82
C GLY A 37 19.63 16.87 3.21
N TRP A 38 19.25 18.11 3.45
CA TRP A 38 19.54 18.87 4.65
C TRP A 38 18.28 19.56 5.17
N THR A 39 18.25 19.79 6.47
CA THR A 39 17.26 20.62 7.14
C THR A 39 17.80 22.02 7.35
N GLY A 40 16.96 23.03 7.14
CA GLY A 40 17.32 24.44 7.21
C GLY A 40 17.83 24.89 8.58
N SER A 41 17.25 24.36 9.65
CA SER A 41 17.72 24.57 11.03
C SER A 41 18.97 23.76 11.42
N GLY A 42 19.39 22.81 10.57
CA GLY A 42 20.59 21.99 10.74
C GLY A 42 20.30 20.49 10.74
N GLY A 43 21.33 19.70 10.39
CA GLY A 43 21.25 18.24 10.30
C GLY A 43 20.79 17.72 8.94
N GLU A 44 20.59 16.41 8.87
CA GLU A 44 20.03 15.70 7.71
C GLU A 44 18.60 16.17 7.39
N GLN A 45 18.13 15.88 6.18
CA GLN A 45 16.74 16.16 5.77
C GLN A 45 15.73 15.49 6.70
N GLN A 46 14.80 16.29 7.22
CA GLN A 46 13.60 15.81 7.89
C GLN A 46 12.42 15.68 6.91
N CYS A 47 11.50 14.78 7.24
CA CYS A 47 10.29 14.55 6.46
C CYS A 47 9.04 14.93 7.26
N PHE A 48 8.07 15.52 6.57
CA PHE A 48 6.90 16.16 7.18
C PHE A 48 5.62 15.39 6.85
N GLN A 49 4.95 14.87 7.88
CA GLN A 49 3.67 14.17 7.80
C GLN A 49 2.79 14.57 8.98
N THR A 50 1.56 15.00 8.71
CA THR A 50 0.59 15.40 9.73
C THR A 50 0.27 14.24 10.65
N THR A 51 0.33 14.45 11.97
CA THR A 51 -0.09 13.44 12.93
C THR A 51 -1.55 13.05 12.71
N GLY A 52 -1.78 11.75 12.45
CA GLY A 52 -3.08 11.18 12.12
C GLY A 52 -3.35 11.00 10.62
N ALA A 53 -2.57 11.62 9.73
CA ALA A 53 -2.66 11.38 8.29
C ALA A 53 -1.94 10.08 7.93
N GLN A 54 -2.48 9.31 6.99
CA GLN A 54 -1.92 8.02 6.57
C GLN A 54 -0.96 8.14 5.37
N SER A 55 -0.64 9.36 4.96
CA SER A 55 0.31 9.65 3.88
C SER A 55 0.94 11.02 4.04
N LYS A 56 1.88 11.35 3.14
CA LYS A 56 2.51 12.67 3.04
C LYS A 56 2.77 13.02 1.58
N TYR A 57 2.74 14.31 1.25
CA TYR A 57 3.13 14.80 -0.07
C TYR A 57 4.61 14.58 -0.32
N ARG A 58 4.95 13.69 -1.27
CA ARG A 58 6.26 13.03 -1.31
C ARG A 58 7.38 13.82 -1.99
N LEU A 59 7.09 14.74 -2.92
CA LEU A 59 8.14 15.45 -3.68
C LEU A 59 9.07 16.20 -2.71
N GLY A 60 10.37 15.88 -2.72
CA GLY A 60 11.33 16.50 -1.79
C GLY A 60 10.99 16.26 -0.31
N ASN A 61 10.33 15.15 0.01
CA ASN A 61 9.83 14.80 1.33
C ASN A 61 9.89 13.28 1.59
N GLU A 62 10.92 12.62 1.07
CA GLU A 62 11.26 11.21 1.27
C GLU A 62 12.69 11.14 1.82
N CYS A 63 12.91 10.42 2.91
CA CYS A 63 14.12 10.51 3.75
C CYS A 63 14.84 9.17 3.88
N GLU A 64 14.55 8.25 2.98
CA GLU A 64 15.05 6.89 2.97
C GLU A 64 15.46 6.50 1.55
N THR A 65 16.42 5.58 1.45
CA THR A 65 16.67 4.86 0.20
C THR A 65 15.82 3.60 0.21
N TYR A 66 14.93 3.51 -0.77
CA TYR A 66 14.02 2.39 -0.95
C TYR A 66 14.17 1.83 -2.36
N ALA A 67 14.27 0.50 -2.48
CA ALA A 67 14.37 -0.17 -3.76
C ALA A 67 13.62 -1.51 -3.76
N GLU A 68 12.93 -1.80 -4.85
CA GLU A 68 12.34 -3.10 -5.17
C GLU A 68 13.06 -3.65 -6.41
N LEU A 69 13.67 -4.82 -6.30
CA LEU A 69 14.38 -5.50 -7.38
C LEU A 69 13.59 -6.74 -7.80
N LYS A 70 13.09 -6.74 -9.03
CA LYS A 70 12.29 -7.83 -9.58
C LYS A 70 13.08 -8.57 -10.66
N LEU A 71 13.10 -9.90 -10.56
CA LEU A 71 13.60 -10.80 -11.59
C LEU A 71 12.46 -11.73 -11.99
N GLY A 72 12.00 -11.56 -13.22
CA GLY A 72 10.92 -12.35 -13.83
C GLY A 72 11.40 -13.14 -15.04
N GLN A 73 10.62 -14.14 -15.45
CA GLN A 73 10.88 -14.88 -16.68
C GLN A 73 9.62 -15.59 -17.19
N GLU A 74 9.35 -15.52 -18.50
CA GLU A 74 8.43 -16.46 -19.16
C GLU A 74 9.13 -17.82 -19.30
N VAL A 75 8.83 -18.74 -18.39
CA VAL A 75 9.54 -20.03 -18.27
C VAL A 75 9.04 -21.10 -19.24
N TRP A 76 7.83 -20.92 -19.78
CA TRP A 76 7.24 -21.82 -20.76
C TRP A 76 6.18 -21.09 -21.60
N LYS A 77 6.14 -21.39 -22.89
CA LYS A 77 5.12 -20.90 -23.82
C LYS A 77 4.82 -21.94 -24.90
N GLU A 78 3.53 -22.22 -25.14
CA GLU A 78 3.05 -23.03 -26.25
C GLU A 78 1.78 -22.42 -26.83
N GLY A 79 1.87 -21.85 -28.02
CA GLY A 79 0.79 -21.05 -28.60
C GLY A 79 0.40 -19.88 -27.68
N ASP A 80 -0.89 -19.79 -27.35
CA ASP A 80 -1.45 -18.75 -26.47
C ASP A 80 -1.27 -19.04 -24.98
N LYS A 81 -0.83 -20.26 -24.62
CA LYS A 81 -0.60 -20.69 -23.23
C LYS A 81 0.81 -20.28 -22.81
N SER A 82 0.97 -19.73 -21.61
CA SER A 82 2.30 -19.48 -21.04
C SER A 82 2.33 -19.51 -19.52
N PHE A 83 3.52 -19.73 -18.97
CA PHE A 83 3.82 -19.61 -17.55
C PHE A 83 4.87 -18.52 -17.34
N TYR A 84 4.54 -17.56 -16.49
CA TYR A 84 5.44 -16.50 -16.05
C TYR A 84 5.80 -16.68 -14.58
N PHE A 85 7.08 -16.69 -14.25
CA PHE A 85 7.58 -16.70 -12.87
C PHE A 85 8.08 -15.30 -12.53
N ASP A 86 7.69 -14.78 -11.36
CA ASP A 86 8.05 -13.43 -10.92
C ASP A 86 8.49 -13.40 -9.44
N THR A 87 9.47 -12.55 -9.15
CA THR A 87 10.04 -12.35 -7.81
C THR A 87 10.19 -10.87 -7.48
N ASN A 88 10.25 -10.53 -6.19
CA ASN A 88 10.55 -9.17 -5.74
C ASN A 88 11.26 -9.17 -4.38
N VAL A 89 12.44 -8.56 -4.34
CA VAL A 89 13.22 -8.31 -3.12
C VAL A 89 13.27 -6.82 -2.87
N ALA A 90 12.72 -6.38 -1.73
CA ALA A 90 12.68 -4.98 -1.34
C ALA A 90 13.72 -4.65 -0.26
N TYR A 91 14.39 -3.52 -0.41
CA TYR A 91 15.39 -2.96 0.50
C TYR A 91 14.92 -1.58 0.97
N SER A 92 15.13 -1.31 2.26
CA SER A 92 14.92 0.01 2.85
C SER A 92 16.08 0.31 3.79
N VAL A 93 16.77 1.42 3.54
CA VAL A 93 17.91 1.89 4.36
C VAL A 93 17.80 3.39 4.61
N ALA A 94 18.44 3.85 5.69
CA ALA A 94 18.33 5.22 6.18
C ALA A 94 19.15 6.24 5.37
N GLN A 95 19.93 5.78 4.38
CA GLN A 95 20.74 6.61 3.46
C GLN A 95 21.70 7.57 4.16
N GLN A 96 22.23 7.16 5.32
CA GLN A 96 23.17 7.96 6.11
C GLN A 96 24.63 7.57 5.88
N ASN A 97 24.87 6.35 5.37
CA ASN A 97 26.21 5.81 5.13
C ASN A 97 26.27 4.97 3.86
N ASP A 98 27.48 4.65 3.42
CA ASP A 98 27.74 3.69 2.33
C ASP A 98 27.36 2.26 2.76
N TRP A 99 27.91 1.80 3.88
CA TRP A 99 27.59 0.48 4.43
C TRP A 99 26.36 0.55 5.34
N GLU A 100 25.23 0.09 4.84
CA GLU A 100 23.97 0.01 5.60
C GLU A 100 23.42 -1.43 5.54
N ALA A 101 23.60 -2.18 6.63
CA ALA A 101 22.98 -3.49 6.78
C ALA A 101 21.47 -3.34 6.99
N THR A 102 20.67 -4.23 6.38
CA THR A 102 19.21 -4.27 6.51
C THR A 102 18.70 -5.68 6.29
N ASP A 103 17.50 -5.98 6.76
CA ASP A 103 16.80 -7.25 6.51
C ASP A 103 15.84 -7.06 5.32
N PRO A 104 16.16 -7.61 4.12
CA PRO A 104 15.34 -7.39 2.95
C PRO A 104 13.99 -8.10 3.07
N ALA A 105 12.94 -7.46 2.55
CA ALA A 105 11.62 -8.07 2.48
C ALA A 105 11.48 -8.87 1.18
N PHE A 106 11.24 -10.19 1.29
CA PHE A 106 10.91 -11.03 0.14
C PHE A 106 9.42 -10.94 -0.15
N ARG A 107 9.04 -10.00 -1.02
CA ARG A 107 7.64 -9.55 -1.17
C ARG A 107 6.87 -10.35 -2.20
N GLU A 108 7.52 -10.80 -3.27
CA GLU A 108 6.88 -11.58 -4.34
C GLU A 108 7.68 -12.83 -4.71
N ALA A 109 6.96 -13.90 -4.96
CA ALA A 109 7.40 -15.17 -5.52
C ALA A 109 6.14 -15.92 -5.98
N ASN A 110 5.76 -15.73 -7.24
CA ASN A 110 4.53 -16.30 -7.79
C ASN A 110 4.72 -16.83 -9.21
N VAL A 111 3.82 -17.72 -9.61
CA VAL A 111 3.69 -18.19 -10.99
C VAL A 111 2.32 -17.82 -11.50
N GLN A 112 2.27 -17.27 -12.72
CA GLN A 112 1.06 -16.91 -13.45
C GLN A 112 0.95 -17.78 -14.70
N GLY A 113 -0.14 -18.54 -14.80
CA GLY A 113 -0.46 -19.38 -15.94
C GLY A 113 -1.56 -18.75 -16.79
N LYS A 114 -1.23 -18.27 -17.98
CA LYS A 114 -2.15 -17.57 -18.88
C LYS A 114 -2.79 -18.54 -19.88
N ASN A 115 -4.09 -18.38 -20.15
CA ASN A 115 -4.86 -19.19 -21.12
C ASN A 115 -4.87 -20.71 -20.86
N LEU A 116 -4.67 -21.14 -19.62
CA LEU A 116 -4.60 -22.57 -19.29
C LEU A 116 -5.97 -23.24 -19.21
N ILE A 117 -7.02 -22.47 -18.91
CA ILE A 117 -8.40 -22.96 -18.77
C ILE A 117 -9.14 -22.72 -20.09
N GLU A 118 -9.36 -23.78 -20.87
CA GLU A 118 -9.89 -23.69 -22.24
C GLU A 118 -11.28 -23.05 -22.32
N TRP A 119 -12.13 -23.29 -21.31
CA TRP A 119 -13.48 -22.71 -21.23
C TRP A 119 -13.50 -21.29 -20.64
N LEU A 120 -12.35 -20.73 -20.24
CA LEU A 120 -12.16 -19.35 -19.79
C LEU A 120 -11.00 -18.67 -20.54
N PRO A 121 -11.14 -18.45 -21.86
CA PRO A 121 -10.08 -17.84 -22.66
C PRO A 121 -9.73 -16.44 -22.16
N GLY A 122 -8.43 -16.09 -22.17
CA GLY A 122 -7.89 -14.84 -21.66
C GLY A 122 -7.60 -14.84 -20.14
N SER A 123 -8.16 -15.80 -19.39
CA SER A 123 -7.97 -15.83 -17.94
C SER A 123 -6.56 -16.23 -17.53
N THR A 124 -6.17 -15.82 -16.32
CA THR A 124 -4.87 -16.15 -15.71
C THR A 124 -5.10 -16.78 -14.34
N ILE A 125 -4.63 -18.02 -14.14
CA ILE A 125 -4.51 -18.60 -12.80
C ILE A 125 -3.16 -18.24 -12.20
N TRP A 126 -3.09 -18.00 -10.90
CA TRP A 126 -1.83 -17.73 -10.23
C TRP A 126 -1.81 -18.24 -8.80
N ALA A 127 -0.61 -18.50 -8.29
CA ALA A 127 -0.38 -18.84 -6.89
C ALA A 127 1.01 -18.36 -6.44
N GLY A 128 1.12 -17.94 -5.18
CA GLY A 128 2.37 -17.49 -4.56
C GLY A 128 2.22 -16.15 -3.84
N LYS A 129 3.35 -15.55 -3.44
CA LYS A 129 3.35 -14.18 -2.93
C LYS A 129 3.33 -13.20 -4.11
N ARG A 130 2.37 -12.29 -4.17
CA ARG A 130 2.20 -11.40 -5.33
C ARG A 130 1.66 -10.03 -4.92
N PHE A 131 2.10 -9.00 -5.62
CA PHE A 131 1.39 -7.73 -5.66
C PHE A 131 0.19 -7.84 -6.59
N TYR A 132 -1.00 -7.99 -5.99
CA TYR A 132 -2.23 -8.25 -6.72
C TYR A 132 -2.98 -6.94 -6.94
N GLN A 133 -3.02 -6.51 -8.21
CA GLN A 133 -3.87 -5.42 -8.72
C GLN A 133 -3.99 -4.24 -7.74
N ARG A 134 -2.85 -3.65 -7.38
CA ARG A 134 -2.80 -2.56 -6.39
C ARG A 134 -3.22 -1.23 -7.02
N HIS A 135 -3.95 -0.41 -6.28
CA HIS A 135 -4.33 0.95 -6.68
C HIS A 135 -3.75 1.98 -5.71
N ASP A 136 -3.09 3.01 -6.25
CA ASP A 136 -2.40 4.03 -5.48
C ASP A 136 -2.55 5.45 -6.04
N VAL A 137 -2.21 6.42 -5.20
CA VAL A 137 -2.04 7.83 -5.56
C VAL A 137 -0.58 8.20 -5.46
N HIS A 138 0.12 8.15 -6.60
CA HIS A 138 1.57 8.36 -6.70
C HIS A 138 2.10 9.53 -5.87
N MET A 139 1.50 10.73 -5.96
CA MET A 139 2.04 11.97 -5.36
C MET A 139 2.01 12.01 -3.83
N ILE A 140 1.19 11.17 -3.19
CA ILE A 140 1.15 10.99 -1.73
C ILE A 140 1.64 9.62 -1.29
N ASP A 141 2.07 8.76 -2.24
CA ASP A 141 2.50 7.37 -1.97
C ASP A 141 1.45 6.56 -1.19
N PHE A 142 0.16 6.80 -1.48
CA PHE A 142 -0.96 6.20 -0.76
C PHE A 142 -1.65 5.13 -1.59
N TYR A 143 -1.49 3.87 -1.20
CA TYR A 143 -2.30 2.76 -1.71
C TYR A 143 -3.69 2.80 -1.07
N TYR A 144 -4.76 2.80 -1.85
CA TYR A 144 -6.14 2.75 -1.32
C TYR A 144 -6.82 1.39 -1.54
N TRP A 145 -6.25 0.56 -2.41
CA TRP A 145 -6.70 -0.81 -2.62
C TRP A 145 -5.49 -1.72 -2.85
N ASP A 146 -5.10 -2.45 -1.80
CA ASP A 146 -3.93 -3.33 -1.78
C ASP A 146 -4.17 -4.50 -0.81
N ILE A 147 -4.45 -5.67 -1.38
CA ILE A 147 -4.62 -6.96 -0.68
C ILE A 147 -3.40 -7.86 -0.82
N SER A 148 -2.26 -7.32 -1.23
CA SER A 148 -1.08 -8.08 -1.61
C SER A 148 -0.54 -8.94 -0.47
N GLY A 149 -0.05 -10.13 -0.81
CA GLY A 149 0.44 -11.10 0.16
C GLY A 149 0.59 -12.49 -0.46
N PRO A 150 0.82 -13.54 0.36
CA PRO A 150 0.60 -14.91 -0.07
C PRO A 150 -0.85 -15.09 -0.51
N GLY A 151 -1.07 -15.66 -1.69
CA GLY A 151 -2.41 -15.89 -2.20
C GLY A 151 -2.46 -16.79 -3.42
N ALA A 152 -3.66 -16.91 -3.96
CA ALA A 152 -3.96 -17.53 -5.24
C ALA A 152 -5.23 -16.91 -5.83
N GLY A 153 -5.41 -17.02 -7.15
CA GLY A 153 -6.58 -16.46 -7.80
C GLY A 153 -6.73 -16.87 -9.26
N LEU A 154 -7.86 -16.44 -9.81
CA LEU A 154 -8.22 -16.56 -11.22
C LEU A 154 -8.67 -15.17 -11.70
N GLU A 155 -7.85 -14.56 -12.55
CA GLU A 155 -8.03 -13.19 -13.01
C GLU A 155 -8.51 -13.13 -14.46
N ASN A 156 -9.11 -12.01 -14.82
CA ASN A 156 -9.45 -11.63 -16.20
C ASN A 156 -10.38 -12.63 -16.90
N ILE A 157 -11.33 -13.21 -16.16
CA ILE A 157 -12.44 -13.96 -16.74
C ILE A 157 -13.28 -12.99 -17.57
N ASP A 158 -13.42 -13.27 -18.86
CA ASP A 158 -14.30 -12.49 -19.72
C ASP A 158 -15.77 -12.80 -19.41
N VAL A 159 -16.51 -11.78 -18.95
CA VAL A 159 -17.97 -11.86 -18.72
C VAL A 159 -18.78 -11.06 -19.74
N GLY A 160 -18.17 -10.74 -20.88
CA GLY A 160 -18.77 -10.06 -22.03
C GLY A 160 -18.79 -8.54 -21.90
N PHE A 161 -19.31 -8.02 -20.79
CA PHE A 161 -19.42 -6.56 -20.54
C PHE A 161 -18.29 -6.01 -19.65
N GLY A 162 -17.33 -6.85 -19.28
CA GLY A 162 -16.21 -6.51 -18.40
C GLY A 162 -15.33 -7.73 -18.10
N LYS A 163 -14.42 -7.59 -17.13
CA LYS A 163 -13.50 -8.65 -16.68
C LYS A 163 -13.69 -8.94 -15.20
N LEU A 164 -14.01 -10.19 -14.88
CA LEU A 164 -14.15 -10.69 -13.52
C LEU A 164 -12.81 -11.28 -13.02
N SER A 165 -12.39 -10.91 -11.82
CA SER A 165 -11.25 -11.49 -11.13
C SER A 165 -11.64 -11.95 -9.73
N LEU A 166 -11.10 -13.09 -9.30
CA LEU A 166 -11.34 -13.71 -8.01
C LEU A 166 -9.99 -14.02 -7.37
N ALA A 167 -9.76 -13.60 -6.13
CA ALA A 167 -8.55 -13.90 -5.39
C ALA A 167 -8.81 -14.22 -3.92
N ALA A 168 -7.92 -15.00 -3.33
CA ALA A 168 -7.82 -15.18 -1.89
C ALA A 168 -6.38 -14.90 -1.44
N THR A 169 -6.21 -13.95 -0.54
CA THR A 169 -4.90 -13.57 0.02
C THR A 169 -4.90 -13.66 1.54
N ARG A 170 -3.71 -13.61 2.13
CA ARG A 170 -3.52 -13.73 3.57
C ARG A 170 -2.61 -12.65 4.13
N SER A 171 -2.99 -12.10 5.28
CA SER A 171 -2.12 -11.36 6.20
C SER A 171 -2.10 -12.07 7.56
N SER A 172 -1.25 -11.60 8.48
CA SER A 172 -1.27 -12.05 9.87
C SER A 172 -1.00 -10.90 10.83
N GLU A 173 -1.72 -10.87 11.94
CA GLU A 173 -1.48 -9.96 13.05
C GLU A 173 -0.52 -10.63 14.03
N ALA A 174 0.45 -9.87 14.58
CA ALA A 174 1.54 -10.40 15.42
C ALA A 174 1.07 -11.20 16.66
N GLY A 175 -0.18 -11.00 17.09
CA GLY A 175 -0.82 -11.75 18.16
C GLY A 175 -2.33 -11.77 17.99
N GLY A 176 -3.07 -11.65 19.10
CA GLY A 176 -4.52 -11.50 19.11
C GLY A 176 -5.31 -12.77 19.37
N SER A 177 -4.66 -13.94 19.39
CA SER A 177 -5.31 -15.20 19.75
C SER A 177 -4.69 -15.85 21.00
N SER A 178 -5.53 -16.54 21.78
CA SER A 178 -5.13 -17.28 22.98
C SER A 178 -5.54 -18.76 22.86
N SER A 179 -4.70 -19.65 23.39
CA SER A 179 -4.93 -21.11 23.38
C SER A 179 -5.93 -21.57 24.45
N PHE A 180 -6.40 -20.66 25.30
CA PHE A 180 -7.42 -20.89 26.32
C PHE A 180 -8.29 -19.62 26.47
N ALA A 181 -9.47 -19.76 27.08
CA ALA A 181 -10.28 -18.60 27.39
C ALA A 181 -9.64 -17.82 28.55
N SER A 182 -9.26 -16.56 28.30
CA SER A 182 -8.71 -15.66 29.32
C SER A 182 -9.45 -14.33 29.35
N ASN A 183 -9.64 -13.79 30.54
CA ASN A 183 -10.12 -12.42 30.74
C ASN A 183 -8.98 -11.39 30.73
N ASN A 184 -7.73 -11.85 30.58
CA ASN A 184 -6.55 -11.00 30.56
C ASN A 184 -6.04 -10.83 29.13
N ILE A 185 -5.99 -9.60 28.64
CA ILE A 185 -5.55 -9.30 27.26
C ILE A 185 -4.11 -9.77 26.99
N TYR A 186 -3.27 -9.86 28.02
CA TYR A 186 -1.88 -10.30 27.90
C TYR A 186 -1.73 -11.79 27.50
N ASP A 187 -2.79 -12.59 27.56
CA ASP A 187 -2.78 -13.99 27.12
C ASP A 187 -3.07 -14.17 25.61
N TYR A 188 -3.41 -13.09 24.89
CA TYR A 188 -3.75 -13.10 23.46
C TYR A 188 -2.53 -12.78 22.59
N THR A 189 -1.46 -13.56 22.75
CA THR A 189 -0.14 -13.30 22.15
C THR A 189 0.16 -14.13 20.91
N ASN A 190 -0.71 -15.07 20.54
CA ASN A 190 -0.46 -15.95 19.39
C ASN A 190 -0.89 -15.27 18.10
N GLU A 191 -0.01 -15.33 17.09
CA GLU A 191 -0.24 -14.78 15.76
C GLU A 191 -1.60 -15.23 15.19
N THR A 192 -2.37 -14.28 14.68
CA THR A 192 -3.70 -14.53 14.12
C THR A 192 -3.66 -14.30 12.62
N ALA A 193 -3.87 -15.37 11.84
CA ALA A 193 -4.02 -15.26 10.39
C ALA A 193 -5.32 -14.52 10.05
N ASN A 194 -5.28 -13.69 9.02
CA ASN A 194 -6.46 -13.06 8.43
C ASN A 194 -6.53 -13.45 6.96
N ASP A 195 -7.68 -13.97 6.54
CA ASP A 195 -7.96 -14.33 5.15
C ASP A 195 -8.80 -13.22 4.51
N VAL A 196 -8.48 -12.88 3.26
CA VAL A 196 -9.27 -11.96 2.43
C VAL A 196 -9.75 -12.71 1.20
N PHE A 197 -11.03 -12.57 0.89
CA PHE A 197 -11.66 -13.06 -0.33
C PHE A 197 -12.09 -11.86 -1.17
N ASP A 198 -11.44 -11.67 -2.31
CA ASP A 198 -11.58 -10.54 -3.22
C ASP A 198 -12.34 -10.96 -4.48
N VAL A 199 -13.29 -10.12 -4.89
CA VAL A 199 -14.02 -10.23 -6.14
C VAL A 199 -14.05 -8.87 -6.81
N ARG A 200 -13.55 -8.78 -8.05
CA ARG A 200 -13.52 -7.54 -8.83
C ARG A 200 -14.15 -7.72 -10.20
N LEU A 201 -14.91 -6.71 -10.62
CA LEU A 201 -15.48 -6.60 -11.95
C LEU A 201 -15.04 -5.29 -12.56
N ALA A 202 -14.07 -5.36 -13.48
CA ALA A 202 -13.39 -4.22 -14.08
C ALA A 202 -13.77 -4.05 -15.55
N GLN A 203 -13.26 -2.97 -16.16
CA GLN A 203 -13.40 -2.66 -17.59
C GLN A 203 -14.86 -2.55 -18.07
N MET A 204 -15.79 -2.15 -17.20
CA MET A 204 -17.15 -1.85 -17.62
C MET A 204 -17.21 -0.46 -18.26
N GLU A 205 -17.48 -0.38 -19.56
CA GLU A 205 -17.59 0.89 -20.29
C GLU A 205 -18.94 1.57 -19.98
N ILE A 206 -18.97 2.43 -18.96
CA ILE A 206 -20.21 3.10 -18.50
C ILE A 206 -20.52 4.36 -19.32
N ASN A 207 -19.52 5.02 -19.90
CA ASN A 207 -19.67 6.19 -20.76
C ASN A 207 -18.47 6.33 -21.73
N PRO A 208 -18.55 7.18 -22.78
CA PRO A 208 -17.43 7.39 -23.69
C PRO A 208 -16.15 7.87 -22.96
N GLY A 209 -15.08 7.08 -23.09
CA GLY A 209 -13.80 7.33 -22.41
C GLY A 209 -13.79 7.02 -20.92
N GLY A 210 -14.87 6.48 -20.36
CA GLY A 210 -15.04 6.16 -18.95
C GLY A 210 -15.21 4.66 -18.69
N THR A 211 -14.42 4.10 -17.79
CA THR A 211 -14.57 2.72 -17.30
C THR A 211 -14.89 2.71 -15.81
N LEU A 212 -15.68 1.73 -15.37
CA LEU A 212 -15.98 1.46 -13.97
C LEU A 212 -15.38 0.12 -13.56
N GLU A 213 -14.80 0.10 -12.37
CA GLU A 213 -14.42 -1.11 -11.63
C GLU A 213 -15.17 -1.15 -10.30
N LEU A 214 -15.77 -2.31 -10.01
CA LEU A 214 -16.44 -2.61 -8.75
C LEU A 214 -15.69 -3.74 -8.04
N GLY A 215 -15.49 -3.60 -6.74
CA GLY A 215 -14.79 -4.56 -5.90
C GLY A 215 -15.54 -4.85 -4.60
N VAL A 216 -15.49 -6.11 -4.18
CA VAL A 216 -15.93 -6.56 -2.85
C VAL A 216 -14.84 -7.42 -2.24
N ASP A 217 -14.38 -6.99 -1.07
CA ASP A 217 -13.46 -7.74 -0.22
C ASP A 217 -14.17 -8.17 1.06
N TYR A 218 -14.15 -9.46 1.38
CA TYR A 218 -14.54 -10.00 2.70
C TYR A 218 -13.29 -10.51 3.42
N GLY A 219 -12.97 -9.90 4.56
CA GLY A 219 -11.82 -10.24 5.36
C GLY A 219 -12.22 -10.82 6.72
N ARG A 220 -11.50 -11.83 7.21
CA ARG A 220 -11.75 -12.41 8.55
C ARG A 220 -10.49 -12.98 9.21
N ALA A 221 -10.41 -12.83 10.53
CA ALA A 221 -9.50 -13.59 11.37
C ALA A 221 -9.84 -15.09 11.30
N ASN A 222 -8.83 -15.90 11.03
CA ASN A 222 -8.93 -17.35 10.89
C ASN A 222 -8.14 -18.03 12.01
N LEU A 223 -8.86 -18.36 13.10
CA LEU A 223 -8.28 -18.95 14.30
C LEU A 223 -7.86 -20.40 14.09
N ARG A 224 -6.75 -20.77 14.71
CA ARG A 224 -6.41 -22.19 14.92
C ARG A 224 -7.51 -22.85 15.77
N ASP A 225 -7.67 -24.16 15.59
CA ASP A 225 -8.60 -24.92 16.41
C ASP A 225 -8.29 -24.75 17.91
N ASN A 226 -9.34 -24.58 18.72
CA ASN A 226 -9.29 -24.26 20.16
C ASN A 226 -8.71 -22.89 20.55
N TYR A 227 -8.32 -22.05 19.60
CA TYR A 227 -7.88 -20.69 19.91
C TYR A 227 -9.06 -19.72 19.92
N ARG A 228 -8.94 -18.63 20.69
CA ARG A 228 -9.98 -17.62 20.86
C ARG A 228 -9.41 -16.22 20.67
N LEU A 229 -10.24 -15.30 20.16
CA LEU A 229 -9.97 -13.86 20.17
C LEU A 229 -10.45 -13.25 21.48
N VAL A 230 -9.97 -12.04 21.78
CA VAL A 230 -10.48 -11.25 22.91
C VAL A 230 -11.97 -10.97 22.73
N ASP A 231 -12.73 -10.96 23.83
CA ASP A 231 -14.14 -10.61 23.79
C ASP A 231 -14.31 -9.19 23.22
N GLY A 232 -15.25 -9.05 22.27
CA GLY A 232 -15.50 -7.81 21.54
C GLY A 232 -14.61 -7.58 20.31
N ALA A 233 -13.64 -8.46 20.00
CA ALA A 233 -12.92 -8.40 18.72
C ALA A 233 -13.90 -8.42 17.54
N SER A 234 -13.64 -7.58 16.52
CA SER A 234 -14.47 -7.45 15.31
C SER A 234 -14.55 -8.74 14.51
N LYS A 235 -13.46 -9.52 14.49
CA LYS A 235 -13.27 -10.80 13.78
C LYS A 235 -13.27 -10.67 12.27
N ASP A 236 -14.24 -10.00 11.68
CA ASP A 236 -14.39 -9.88 10.23
C ASP A 236 -14.88 -8.50 9.80
N GLY A 237 -14.99 -8.31 8.49
CA GLY A 237 -15.35 -7.04 7.89
C GLY A 237 -15.40 -7.11 6.37
N TRP A 238 -16.00 -6.07 5.80
CA TRP A 238 -16.18 -5.89 4.36
C TRP A 238 -15.50 -4.61 3.89
N LEU A 239 -14.96 -4.61 2.68
CA LEU A 239 -14.61 -3.40 1.93
C LEU A 239 -15.31 -3.44 0.57
N PHE A 240 -16.03 -2.37 0.25
CA PHE A 240 -16.63 -2.14 -1.05
C PHE A 240 -15.87 -1.03 -1.75
N THR A 241 -15.49 -1.23 -3.02
CA THR A 241 -14.79 -0.25 -3.83
C THR A 241 -15.53 -0.01 -5.14
N ALA A 242 -15.69 1.27 -5.51
CA ALA A 242 -16.11 1.69 -6.84
C ALA A 242 -15.10 2.72 -7.37
N GLU A 243 -14.47 2.42 -8.50
CA GLU A 243 -13.51 3.31 -9.17
C GLU A 243 -13.97 3.60 -10.60
N HIS A 244 -14.26 4.87 -10.90
CA HIS A 244 -14.48 5.36 -12.25
C HIS A 244 -13.20 5.98 -12.78
N THR A 245 -12.71 5.51 -13.93
CA THR A 245 -11.57 6.09 -14.64
C THR A 245 -12.06 6.78 -15.91
N GLN A 246 -11.89 8.10 -16.00
CA GLN A 246 -12.20 8.90 -17.18
C GLN A 246 -10.91 9.30 -17.90
N SER A 247 -10.79 8.96 -19.19
CA SER A 247 -9.76 9.54 -20.05
C SER A 247 -10.06 11.01 -20.33
N VAL A 248 -9.09 11.88 -20.04
CA VAL A 248 -9.25 13.34 -20.15
C VAL A 248 -7.88 14.00 -20.35
N LEU A 249 -7.79 15.00 -21.24
CA LEU A 249 -6.59 15.84 -21.43
C LEU A 249 -5.26 15.06 -21.55
N LYS A 250 -5.21 14.06 -22.45
CA LYS A 250 -4.05 13.15 -22.65
C LYS A 250 -3.60 12.38 -21.40
N GLY A 251 -4.46 12.27 -20.39
CA GLY A 251 -4.24 11.48 -19.20
C GLY A 251 -5.56 10.93 -18.67
N PHE A 252 -5.74 10.98 -17.35
CA PHE A 252 -6.90 10.41 -16.69
C PHE A 252 -7.32 11.18 -15.43
N ASN A 253 -8.59 11.03 -15.07
CA ASN A 253 -9.16 11.29 -13.76
C ASN A 253 -9.71 9.96 -13.22
N LYS A 254 -9.49 9.70 -11.93
CA LYS A 254 -10.03 8.56 -11.19
C LYS A 254 -10.86 9.09 -10.02
N PHE A 255 -12.14 8.75 -10.02
CA PHE A 255 -13.05 9.01 -8.90
C PHE A 255 -13.35 7.69 -8.18
N VAL A 256 -13.03 7.63 -6.89
CA VAL A 256 -13.07 6.42 -6.07
C VAL A 256 -13.96 6.67 -4.86
N VAL A 257 -14.87 5.73 -4.61
CA VAL A 257 -15.66 5.67 -3.38
C VAL A 257 -15.46 4.31 -2.74
N GLN A 258 -15.09 4.31 -1.46
CA GLN A 258 -14.91 3.10 -0.68
C GLN A 258 -15.66 3.15 0.64
N TYR A 259 -16.23 2.02 1.04
CA TYR A 259 -16.85 1.82 2.34
C TYR A 259 -16.30 0.54 2.97
N ALA A 260 -15.63 0.68 4.11
CA ALA A 260 -15.13 -0.45 4.89
C ALA A 260 -15.89 -0.60 6.21
N THR A 261 -15.97 -1.82 6.72
CA THR A 261 -16.61 -2.17 8.00
C THR A 261 -15.63 -2.91 8.88
N ASP A 262 -15.69 -2.62 10.18
CA ASP A 262 -15.06 -3.37 11.26
C ASP A 262 -13.59 -3.73 10.99
N SER A 263 -13.24 -5.02 10.86
CA SER A 263 -11.85 -5.48 10.73
C SER A 263 -11.10 -4.91 9.53
N MET A 264 -11.80 -4.37 8.53
CA MET A 264 -11.23 -3.81 7.30
C MET A 264 -10.88 -2.32 7.42
N THR A 265 -11.21 -1.68 8.54
CA THR A 265 -11.03 -0.22 8.74
C THR A 265 -9.62 0.17 9.19
N SER A 266 -8.92 -0.66 9.96
CA SER A 266 -7.59 -0.32 10.52
C SER A 266 -6.51 -0.20 9.46
N GLN A 267 -6.39 -1.19 8.58
CA GLN A 267 -5.47 -1.11 7.44
C GLN A 267 -6.09 -0.28 6.30
N GLY A 268 -7.40 -0.43 6.09
CA GLY A 268 -8.20 0.48 5.25
C GLY A 268 -7.96 0.37 3.74
N LYS A 269 -7.32 -0.69 3.26
CA LYS A 269 -6.95 -0.91 1.85
C LYS A 269 -7.31 -2.32 1.35
N GLY A 270 -8.00 -3.12 2.17
CA GLY A 270 -8.48 -4.45 1.81
C GLY A 270 -7.89 -5.62 2.62
N LEU A 271 -6.91 -5.38 3.50
CA LEU A 271 -6.47 -6.40 4.46
C LEU A 271 -7.26 -6.30 5.78
N SER A 272 -7.66 -7.45 6.31
CA SER A 272 -8.36 -7.55 7.61
C SER A 272 -7.41 -7.55 8.80
N GLN A 273 -7.84 -6.90 9.88
CA GLN A 273 -7.27 -7.00 11.22
C GLN A 273 -8.40 -7.33 12.22
N GLY A 274 -8.79 -8.60 12.28
CA GLY A 274 -9.94 -9.05 13.06
C GLY A 274 -9.68 -9.27 14.55
N SER A 275 -8.42 -9.24 15.00
CA SER A 275 -8.09 -9.59 16.38
C SER A 275 -8.36 -8.49 17.41
N GLY A 276 -8.19 -7.23 17.00
CA GLY A 276 -8.35 -6.07 17.89
C GLY A 276 -7.26 -5.94 18.97
N VAL A 277 -6.11 -6.61 18.82
CA VAL A 277 -5.00 -6.58 19.78
C VAL A 277 -3.71 -6.09 19.12
N ALA A 278 -3.01 -5.18 19.79
CA ALA A 278 -1.69 -4.71 19.42
C ALA A 278 -0.69 -4.93 20.56
N PHE A 279 0.60 -4.71 20.28
CA PHE A 279 1.67 -4.80 21.27
C PHE A 279 2.50 -3.52 21.25
N ASP A 280 2.88 -3.04 22.42
CA ASP A 280 3.90 -1.99 22.53
C ASP A 280 5.32 -2.57 22.33
N ASN A 281 6.31 -1.68 22.42
CA ASN A 281 7.72 -2.06 22.29
C ASN A 281 8.21 -2.98 23.42
N GLU A 282 7.53 -2.99 24.57
CA GLU A 282 7.81 -3.87 25.72
C GLU A 282 7.04 -5.20 25.65
N LYS A 283 6.31 -5.44 24.55
CA LYS A 283 5.49 -6.63 24.29
C LYS A 283 4.26 -6.77 25.17
N PHE A 284 3.77 -5.69 25.80
CA PHE A 284 2.48 -5.71 26.45
C PHE A 284 1.35 -5.56 25.44
N ALA A 285 0.35 -6.45 25.55
CA ALA A 285 -0.82 -6.44 24.71
C ALA A 285 -1.80 -5.32 25.12
N TYR A 286 -2.38 -4.62 24.16
CA TYR A 286 -3.42 -3.61 24.40
C TYR A 286 -4.50 -3.64 23.32
N ASN A 287 -5.67 -3.10 23.66
CA ASN A 287 -6.87 -3.21 22.84
C ASN A 287 -6.93 -2.06 21.81
N ILE A 288 -6.98 -2.43 20.53
CA ILE A 288 -7.14 -1.53 19.38
C ILE A 288 -8.39 -1.90 18.58
N ASN A 289 -9.49 -2.16 19.31
CA ASN A 289 -10.79 -2.50 18.73
C ASN A 289 -11.13 -1.58 17.55
N ASN A 290 -11.57 -2.17 16.46
CA ASN A 290 -11.84 -1.47 15.21
C ASN A 290 -13.26 -1.70 14.71
N ASN A 291 -14.20 -2.12 15.58
CA ASN A 291 -15.62 -2.08 15.24
C ASN A 291 -16.01 -0.65 14.88
N GLY A 292 -16.78 -0.51 13.80
CA GLY A 292 -17.12 0.77 13.20
C GLY A 292 -17.05 0.72 11.68
N HIS A 293 -16.82 1.87 11.05
CA HIS A 293 -16.76 1.95 9.59
C HIS A 293 -15.74 2.98 9.09
N MET A 294 -15.38 2.85 7.82
CA MET A 294 -14.59 3.83 7.09
C MET A 294 -15.32 4.24 5.81
N LEU A 295 -15.47 5.54 5.59
CA LEU A 295 -15.86 6.10 4.29
C LEU A 295 -14.65 6.80 3.67
N ARG A 296 -14.33 6.47 2.41
CA ARG A 296 -13.33 7.20 1.63
C ARG A 296 -13.94 7.67 0.32
N ILE A 297 -13.72 8.95 0.02
CA ILE A 297 -14.05 9.58 -1.27
C ILE A 297 -12.76 10.21 -1.77
N LEU A 298 -12.28 9.77 -2.91
CA LEU A 298 -10.99 10.16 -3.48
C LEU A 298 -11.19 10.54 -4.95
N ASP A 299 -10.64 11.68 -5.34
CA ASP A 299 -10.52 12.09 -6.74
C ASP A 299 -9.05 12.42 -7.02
N HIS A 300 -8.44 11.74 -7.98
CA HIS A 300 -7.05 11.97 -8.34
C HIS A 300 -6.82 11.77 -9.83
N GLY A 301 -5.74 12.35 -10.36
CA GLY A 301 -5.47 12.21 -11.77
C GLY A 301 -4.15 12.81 -12.21
N ALA A 302 -3.89 12.65 -13.50
CA ALA A 302 -2.79 13.27 -14.20
C ALA A 302 -3.27 13.74 -15.56
N ILE A 303 -3.04 15.00 -15.90
CA ILE A 303 -3.49 15.63 -17.14
C ILE A 303 -2.39 16.48 -17.77
N SER A 304 -2.42 16.62 -19.09
CA SER A 304 -1.58 17.55 -19.85
C SER A 304 -2.39 18.75 -20.31
N MET A 305 -1.94 19.95 -19.95
CA MET A 305 -2.61 21.22 -20.26
C MET A 305 -1.80 21.98 -21.33
N GLY A 306 -1.96 21.56 -22.58
CA GLY A 306 -1.13 22.05 -23.70
C GLY A 306 0.18 21.27 -23.82
N ASP A 307 1.22 21.92 -24.34
CA ASP A 307 2.49 21.25 -24.64
C ASP A 307 3.51 21.35 -23.50
N ASN A 308 3.48 22.45 -22.72
CA ASN A 308 4.48 22.74 -21.71
C ASN A 308 4.05 22.40 -20.27
N TRP A 309 2.80 21.99 -20.04
CA TRP A 309 2.28 21.72 -18.70
C TRP A 309 1.73 20.31 -18.58
N ASP A 310 2.21 19.57 -17.59
CA ASP A 310 1.53 18.42 -17.01
C ASP A 310 1.15 18.74 -15.56
N MET A 311 0.13 18.08 -15.02
CA MET A 311 -0.27 18.25 -13.63
C MET A 311 -0.82 16.95 -13.07
N MET A 312 -0.34 16.55 -11.89
CA MET A 312 -1.04 15.59 -11.03
C MET A 312 -1.83 16.32 -9.95
N TYR A 313 -2.90 15.71 -9.47
CA TYR A 313 -3.70 16.25 -8.37
C TYR A 313 -4.33 15.14 -7.54
N VAL A 314 -4.67 15.48 -6.30
CA VAL A 314 -5.45 14.64 -5.38
C VAL A 314 -6.38 15.52 -4.54
N GLY A 315 -7.61 15.06 -4.34
CA GLY A 315 -8.52 15.49 -3.30
C GLY A 315 -9.13 14.25 -2.64
N MET A 316 -9.00 14.12 -1.32
CA MET A 316 -9.54 12.97 -0.60
C MET A 316 -10.18 13.41 0.72
N TYR A 317 -11.32 12.79 1.02
CA TYR A 317 -11.94 12.72 2.33
C TYR A 317 -11.91 11.27 2.81
N GLN A 318 -11.40 11.04 4.01
CA GLN A 318 -11.43 9.74 4.68
C GLN A 318 -11.96 9.92 6.09
N ASP A 319 -13.00 9.18 6.45
CA ASP A 319 -13.62 9.17 7.77
C ASP A 319 -13.55 7.76 8.32
N ILE A 320 -12.69 7.54 9.32
CA ILE A 320 -12.65 6.32 10.11
C ILE A 320 -13.41 6.62 11.39
N ASN A 321 -14.59 6.03 11.53
CA ASN A 321 -15.48 6.23 12.66
C ASN A 321 -15.58 4.91 13.46
N TRP A 322 -14.86 4.83 14.57
CA TRP A 322 -14.81 3.64 15.43
C TRP A 322 -15.69 3.78 16.66
N ASP A 323 -16.22 2.65 17.14
CA ASP A 323 -17.09 2.58 18.32
C ASP A 323 -16.37 2.96 19.63
N ASN A 324 -15.03 2.93 19.63
CA ASN A 324 -14.20 3.32 20.79
C ASN A 324 -13.79 4.81 20.78
N ASP A 325 -14.36 5.59 19.86
CA ASP A 325 -14.11 7.00 19.63
C ASP A 325 -12.68 7.37 19.21
N ASN A 326 -11.81 6.42 18.84
CA ASN A 326 -10.40 6.69 18.53
C ASN A 326 -10.08 6.78 17.03
N GLY A 327 -11.09 6.96 16.17
CA GLY A 327 -10.94 7.15 14.74
C GLY A 327 -10.53 8.57 14.34
N THR A 328 -10.56 8.87 13.04
CA THR A 328 -10.13 10.16 12.47
C THR A 328 -10.93 10.58 11.25
N LYS A 329 -11.12 11.89 11.08
CA LYS A 329 -11.60 12.50 9.83
C LYS A 329 -10.46 13.26 9.16
N TRP A 330 -10.05 12.82 7.98
CA TRP A 330 -8.90 13.32 7.25
C TRP A 330 -9.32 13.90 5.90
N TRP A 331 -8.92 15.15 5.68
CA TRP A 331 -8.95 15.82 4.39
C TRP A 331 -7.54 16.01 3.87
N THR A 332 -7.32 15.69 2.60
CA THR A 332 -6.06 15.98 1.92
C THR A 332 -6.32 16.52 0.52
N VAL A 333 -5.67 17.63 0.16
CA VAL A 333 -5.80 18.28 -1.16
C VAL A 333 -4.44 18.77 -1.63
N GLY A 334 -4.08 18.43 -2.86
CA GLY A 334 -2.81 18.86 -3.41
C GLY A 334 -2.70 18.76 -4.91
N ILE A 335 -1.75 19.51 -5.44
CA ILE A 335 -1.46 19.64 -6.86
C ILE A 335 0.03 19.56 -7.09
N ARG A 336 0.41 18.97 -8.23
CA ARG A 336 1.80 18.89 -8.69
C ARG A 336 1.91 19.29 -10.16
N PRO A 337 1.91 20.59 -10.48
CA PRO A 337 2.20 21.06 -11.83
C PRO A 337 3.69 20.88 -12.19
N MET A 338 3.93 20.48 -13.44
CA MET A 338 5.23 20.36 -14.08
C MET A 338 5.26 21.26 -15.31
N TYR A 339 6.17 22.24 -15.31
CA TYR A 339 6.47 23.06 -16.47
C TYR A 339 7.69 22.50 -17.22
N LYS A 340 7.51 22.17 -18.50
CA LYS A 340 8.53 21.57 -19.37
C LYS A 340 9.32 22.69 -20.05
N TRP A 341 10.56 22.91 -19.62
CA TRP A 341 11.49 23.84 -20.30
C TRP A 341 12.01 23.24 -21.60
N THR A 342 12.35 21.96 -21.53
CA THR A 342 12.79 21.14 -22.66
C THR A 342 12.18 19.74 -22.52
N PRO A 343 12.28 18.87 -23.54
CA PRO A 343 11.80 17.49 -23.43
C PRO A 343 12.42 16.67 -22.31
N ILE A 344 13.52 17.11 -21.69
CA ILE A 344 14.25 16.38 -20.64
C ILE A 344 14.53 17.23 -19.40
N MET A 345 14.00 18.46 -19.32
CA MET A 345 14.23 19.38 -18.20
C MET A 345 12.93 20.10 -17.85
N SER A 346 12.57 20.08 -16.57
CA SER A 346 11.33 20.68 -16.07
C SER A 346 11.50 21.34 -14.71
N THR A 347 10.59 22.26 -14.39
CA THR A 347 10.35 22.69 -13.02
C THR A 347 9.07 22.02 -12.52
N VAL A 348 9.16 21.33 -11.40
CA VAL A 348 8.02 20.67 -10.74
C VAL A 348 7.76 21.39 -9.43
N MET A 349 6.50 21.74 -9.18
CA MET A 349 6.07 22.28 -7.90
C MET A 349 5.05 21.32 -7.29
N GLU A 350 5.08 21.09 -5.98
CA GLU A 350 4.05 20.32 -5.27
C GLU A 350 3.54 21.15 -4.10
N ILE A 351 2.22 21.36 -4.05
CA ILE A 351 1.54 22.02 -2.94
C ILE A 351 0.54 21.03 -2.38
N GLY A 352 0.64 20.75 -1.09
CA GLY A 352 -0.25 19.82 -0.41
C GLY A 352 -0.72 20.35 0.92
N TYR A 353 -1.96 20.05 1.27
CA TYR A 353 -2.58 20.41 2.53
C TYR A 353 -3.26 19.19 3.13
N ASP A 354 -2.98 18.93 4.41
CA ASP A 354 -3.61 17.88 5.21
C ASP A 354 -4.34 18.53 6.40
N ASN A 355 -5.53 18.01 6.73
CA ASN A 355 -6.28 18.34 7.94
C ASN A 355 -6.85 17.07 8.54
N VAL A 356 -6.52 16.77 9.80
CA VAL A 356 -6.96 15.54 10.50
C VAL A 356 -7.62 15.91 11.82
N GLU A 357 -8.91 15.61 11.94
CA GLU A 357 -9.68 15.72 13.16
C GLU A 357 -9.63 14.39 13.93
N SER A 358 -9.28 14.45 15.21
CA SER A 358 -9.40 13.33 16.15
C SER A 358 -10.89 13.08 16.45
N GLN A 359 -11.38 11.86 16.25
CA GLN A 359 -12.75 11.49 16.67
C GLN A 359 -12.90 11.65 18.19
N ARG A 360 -11.85 11.36 18.95
CA ARG A 360 -11.90 11.28 20.43
C ARG A 360 -11.98 12.64 21.09
N THR A 361 -11.25 13.62 20.56
CA THR A 361 -11.07 14.94 21.19
C THR A 361 -11.73 16.07 20.41
N GLY A 362 -12.00 15.87 19.11
CA GLY A 362 -12.52 16.91 18.21
C GLY A 362 -11.47 17.94 17.75
N ASP A 363 -10.25 17.86 18.28
CA ASP A 363 -9.13 18.71 17.88
C ASP A 363 -8.65 18.39 16.47
N LYS A 364 -8.04 19.38 15.82
CA LYS A 364 -7.56 19.29 14.43
C LYS A 364 -6.07 19.51 14.35
N ASN A 365 -5.41 18.62 13.62
CA ASN A 365 -4.04 18.78 13.17
C ASN A 365 -4.05 19.21 11.71
N ASN A 366 -3.19 20.14 11.32
CA ASN A 366 -3.08 20.52 9.92
C ASN A 366 -1.66 20.87 9.53
N GLN A 367 -1.37 20.69 8.24
CA GLN A 367 -0.09 21.03 7.64
C GLN A 367 -0.32 21.47 6.20
N TYR A 368 0.39 22.50 5.76
CA TYR A 368 0.64 22.68 4.33
C TYR A 368 2.13 22.52 4.03
N LYS A 369 2.42 21.94 2.86
CA LYS A 369 3.77 21.74 2.34
C LYS A 369 3.85 22.33 0.94
N ILE A 370 4.94 23.04 0.66
CA ILE A 370 5.26 23.59 -0.65
C ILE A 370 6.65 23.11 -1.02
N THR A 371 6.77 22.41 -2.14
CA THR A 371 8.05 21.98 -2.71
C THR A 371 8.22 22.58 -4.09
N LEU A 372 9.42 23.09 -4.37
CA LEU A 372 9.86 23.48 -5.71
C LEU A 372 11.10 22.66 -6.07
N ALA A 373 11.07 22.01 -7.23
CA ALA A 373 12.14 21.16 -7.70
C ALA A 373 12.49 21.49 -9.17
N GLN A 374 13.78 21.54 -9.46
CA GLN A 374 14.28 21.43 -10.82
C GLN A 374 14.59 19.98 -11.13
N GLN A 375 14.05 19.46 -12.24
CA GLN A 375 14.12 18.05 -12.59
C GLN A 375 14.68 17.85 -13.99
N TRP A 376 15.48 16.79 -14.14
CA TRP A 376 15.83 16.20 -15.42
C TRP A 376 15.27 14.78 -15.48
N GLN A 377 14.49 14.47 -16.51
CA GLN A 377 13.82 13.19 -16.62
C GLN A 377 13.92 12.59 -18.02
N ALA A 378 13.85 11.26 -18.11
CA ALA A 378 13.93 10.52 -19.38
C ALA A 378 12.58 10.54 -20.12
N GLY A 379 12.21 11.70 -20.65
CA GLY A 379 10.99 11.90 -21.44
C GLY A 379 10.25 13.19 -21.06
N ASP A 380 9.19 13.50 -21.79
CA ASP A 380 8.45 14.75 -21.69
C ASP A 380 7.15 14.61 -20.88
N SER A 381 7.02 13.59 -20.02
CA SER A 381 5.85 13.38 -19.17
C SER A 381 6.17 13.55 -17.68
N ILE A 382 5.19 13.97 -16.89
CA ILE A 382 5.25 13.90 -15.42
C ILE A 382 5.42 12.47 -14.88
N TRP A 383 5.08 11.46 -15.70
CA TRP A 383 5.29 10.03 -15.44
C TRP A 383 6.65 9.51 -15.94
N SER A 384 7.42 10.29 -16.69
CA SER A 384 8.72 9.84 -17.21
C SER A 384 9.71 9.61 -16.06
N ARG A 385 10.36 8.46 -16.10
CA ARG A 385 11.44 8.05 -15.19
C ARG A 385 12.57 7.38 -15.98
N PRO A 386 13.83 7.41 -15.52
CA PRO A 386 14.34 8.05 -14.30
C PRO A 386 14.14 9.56 -14.27
N ALA A 387 14.16 10.12 -13.06
CA ALA A 387 14.17 11.55 -12.81
C ALA A 387 15.23 11.89 -11.76
N ILE A 388 16.06 12.90 -12.02
CA ILE A 388 16.99 13.50 -11.05
C ILE A 388 16.47 14.88 -10.69
N ARG A 389 16.32 15.16 -9.39
CA ARG A 389 15.72 16.38 -8.85
C ARG A 389 16.71 17.10 -7.95
N VAL A 390 16.70 18.43 -8.01
CA VAL A 390 17.22 19.32 -6.97
C VAL A 390 16.04 20.11 -6.44
N PHE A 391 15.80 20.09 -5.13
CA PHE A 391 14.56 20.61 -4.56
C PHE A 391 14.79 21.49 -3.32
N ALA A 392 13.80 22.31 -3.03
CA ALA A 392 13.57 22.97 -1.74
C ALA A 392 12.11 22.76 -1.32
N THR A 393 11.90 22.38 -0.07
CA THR A 393 10.61 22.10 0.55
C THR A 393 10.44 23.01 1.76
N TYR A 394 9.25 23.59 1.95
CA TYR A 394 8.84 24.28 3.17
C TYR A 394 7.56 23.63 3.68
N ALA A 395 7.49 23.35 4.98
CA ALA A 395 6.30 22.85 5.66
C ALA A 395 5.97 23.74 6.85
N LYS A 396 4.69 24.07 7.01
CA LYS A 396 4.13 24.73 8.18
C LYS A 396 3.02 23.84 8.73
N TRP A 397 3.05 23.56 10.03
CA TRP A 397 2.02 22.77 10.68
C TRP A 397 1.52 23.43 11.96
N ASP A 398 0.31 23.05 12.36
CA ASP A 398 -0.30 23.36 13.65
C ASP A 398 -1.06 22.11 14.12
N GLU A 399 -0.48 21.42 15.09
CA GLU A 399 -1.01 20.18 15.66
C GLU A 399 -1.52 20.43 17.08
N LYS A 400 -2.83 20.22 17.28
CA LYS A 400 -3.55 20.41 18.55
C LYS A 400 -3.84 19.09 19.29
N TRP A 401 -3.45 17.96 18.73
CA TRP A 401 -3.56 16.65 19.37
C TRP A 401 -2.44 15.69 18.90
N GLY A 402 -2.23 14.63 19.67
CA GLY A 402 -1.39 13.51 19.27
C GLY A 402 -1.83 12.20 19.93
N TYR A 403 -1.13 11.12 19.66
CA TYR A 403 -1.39 9.83 20.31
C TYR A 403 -0.52 9.69 21.56
N ASP A 404 -1.12 9.25 22.67
CA ASP A 404 -0.37 8.98 23.89
C ASP A 404 0.36 7.64 23.78
N TYR A 405 1.67 7.71 23.54
CA TYR A 405 2.57 6.56 23.57
C TYR A 405 3.59 6.67 24.71
N ASN A 406 3.34 7.52 25.71
CA ASN A 406 4.23 7.66 26.84
C ASN A 406 4.11 6.45 27.77
N GLY A 407 5.26 5.96 28.24
CA GLY A 407 5.34 4.76 29.08
C GLY A 407 5.03 3.48 28.31
N ASP A 408 4.37 2.55 28.98
CA ASP A 408 3.96 1.26 28.42
C ASP A 408 2.44 1.07 28.54
N SER A 409 1.90 0.14 27.75
CA SER A 409 0.46 -0.13 27.67
C SER A 409 -0.11 -0.90 28.87
N LYS A 410 0.74 -1.40 29.77
CA LYS A 410 0.30 -2.06 31.01
C LYS A 410 0.00 -1.05 32.12
N VAL A 411 0.72 0.08 32.16
CA VAL A 411 0.51 1.12 33.19
C VAL A 411 -0.23 2.36 32.67
N ASN A 412 -0.19 2.64 31.35
CA ASN A 412 -0.87 3.79 30.77
C ASN A 412 -2.25 3.41 30.18
N PRO A 413 -3.38 3.78 30.82
CA PRO A 413 -4.71 3.48 30.29
C PRO A 413 -5.09 4.27 29.02
N ASN A 414 -4.32 5.30 28.66
CA ASN A 414 -4.49 6.07 27.43
C ASN A 414 -3.52 5.65 26.31
N TYR A 415 -2.70 4.60 26.51
CA TYR A 415 -1.75 4.16 25.50
C TYR A 415 -2.43 3.92 24.14
N GLY A 416 -1.92 4.55 23.09
CA GLY A 416 -2.46 4.50 21.73
C GLY A 416 -3.72 5.35 21.48
N LYS A 417 -4.19 6.12 22.46
CA LYS A 417 -5.38 6.97 22.30
C LYS A 417 -5.01 8.40 21.91
N ALA A 418 -5.86 9.03 21.10
CA ALA A 418 -5.72 10.45 20.80
C ALA A 418 -5.98 11.30 22.07
N VAL A 419 -5.10 12.25 22.33
CA VAL A 419 -5.14 13.18 23.47
C VAL A 419 -4.83 14.61 22.99
N PRO A 420 -5.35 15.65 23.66
CA PRO A 420 -4.97 17.04 23.35
C PRO A 420 -3.46 17.27 23.44
N ALA A 421 -2.95 18.26 22.71
CA ALA A 421 -1.51 18.55 22.63
C ALA A 421 -0.85 18.82 23.99
N ASP A 422 -1.61 19.33 24.97
CA ASP A 422 -1.16 19.69 26.32
C ASP A 422 -1.69 18.73 27.40
N PHE A 423 -2.15 17.54 27.02
CA PHE A 423 -2.77 16.58 27.93
C PHE A 423 -1.87 16.28 29.15
N ASN A 424 -2.43 16.43 30.35
CA ASN A 424 -1.71 16.29 31.63
C ASN A 424 -0.41 17.14 31.73
N GLY A 425 -0.34 18.27 31.03
CA GLY A 425 0.85 19.13 30.99
C GLY A 425 2.01 18.55 30.18
N GLY A 426 1.77 17.50 29.39
CA GLY A 426 2.73 16.94 28.44
C GLY A 426 2.75 17.69 27.10
N SER A 427 3.42 17.09 26.12
CA SER A 427 3.46 17.55 24.74
C SER A 427 3.13 16.40 23.80
N PHE A 428 2.01 16.50 23.09
CA PHE A 428 1.54 15.51 22.11
C PHE A 428 1.33 16.18 20.75
N GLY A 429 1.68 15.45 19.68
CA GLY A 429 1.76 16.02 18.34
C GLY A 429 3.06 16.83 18.13
N ARG A 430 3.21 17.41 16.95
CA ARG A 430 4.40 18.15 16.50
C ARG A 430 4.35 19.64 16.84
N GLY A 431 3.31 20.09 17.54
CA GLY A 431 3.12 21.48 17.97
C GLY A 431 2.75 22.44 16.84
N ASP A 432 3.02 23.72 17.05
CA ASP A 432 2.85 24.80 16.07
C ASP A 432 4.23 25.29 15.63
N SER A 433 4.67 24.89 14.44
CA SER A 433 6.02 25.16 13.96
C SER A 433 6.11 25.14 12.42
N ASP A 434 7.29 25.46 11.89
CA ASP A 434 7.65 25.33 10.50
C ASP A 434 9.08 24.78 10.34
N GLU A 435 9.38 24.30 9.14
CA GLU A 435 10.73 23.92 8.76
C GLU A 435 10.88 23.95 7.23
N TRP A 436 12.10 24.08 6.74
CA TRP A 436 12.42 23.89 5.33
C TRP A 436 13.57 22.90 5.13
N THR A 437 13.54 22.17 4.03
CA THR A 437 14.56 21.21 3.63
C THR A 437 14.96 21.41 2.19
N PHE A 438 16.12 20.90 1.80
CA PHE A 438 16.61 20.96 0.43
C PHE A 438 17.54 19.80 0.16
N GLY A 439 17.68 19.40 -1.10
CA GLY A 439 18.49 18.24 -1.43
C GLY A 439 18.50 17.88 -2.90
N ALA A 440 19.11 16.74 -3.18
CA ALA A 440 19.11 16.09 -4.47
C ALA A 440 18.60 14.66 -4.33
N GLN A 441 17.71 14.24 -5.22
CA GLN A 441 17.07 12.92 -5.17
C GLN A 441 16.93 12.35 -6.58
N MET A 442 17.05 11.04 -6.73
CA MET A 442 16.60 10.34 -7.93
C MET A 442 15.38 9.46 -7.63
N GLU A 443 14.57 9.23 -8.65
CA GLU A 443 13.48 8.27 -8.62
C GLU A 443 13.44 7.55 -9.96
N ILE A 444 13.21 6.24 -9.95
CA ILE A 444 13.11 5.43 -11.15
C ILE A 444 12.16 4.24 -10.95
N TRP A 445 11.43 3.89 -12.01
CA TRP A 445 10.82 2.57 -12.21
C TRP A 445 11.18 2.10 -13.61
N TRP A 446 11.36 0.79 -13.78
CA TRP A 446 11.85 0.20 -15.03
C TRP A 446 11.24 -1.18 -15.30
#